data_AF-A0A5C8MAJ8-F1
#
_entry.id   AF-A0A5C8MAJ8-F1
#
_cell.length_a   1.000
_cell.length_b   1.000
_cell.length_c   1.000
_cell.angle_alpha   90.00
_cell.angle_beta   90.00
_cell.angle_gamma   90.00
#
_symmetry.space_group_name_H-M   'P 1'
#
loop_
_entity.id
_entity.type
_entity.pdbx_description
1 polymer ?
#
loop_
_entity_poly.entity_id
_entity_poly.type
_entity_poly.pdbx_seq_one_letter_code
_entity_poly.pdbx_strand_id
1 'polypeptide(L)'
;MKPKTFGLLISSLLFLIFIVLSLLFQSTTYLYVASVCPLLIVPFLPDIRTSQFIKPNQAKGAVRLIKMENADAADSDLLVILFDPGYVNWNRAKLYFHLDDIMKDVYVKPDPFAATMTVLKFDLLLDRSKKNWIGISLAQLEQRTEQLSYTTNEINRLVISMSDLSELLLMPHSRPTAAGQSIGA
;
A
#
# COMPACT_ATOMS: atom_id res chain seq x y z
N MET A 1 -1.31 -11.65 18.67
CA MET A 1 -0.16 -11.06 17.94
C MET A 1 0.02 -11.81 16.63
N LYS A 2 0.40 -11.15 15.53
CA LYS A 2 0.59 -11.84 14.24
C LYS A 2 1.74 -12.86 14.38
N PRO A 3 1.67 -14.07 13.80
CA PRO A 3 2.68 -15.12 14.02
C PRO A 3 4.11 -14.67 13.66
N LYS A 4 4.26 -13.83 12.63
CA LYS A 4 5.55 -13.24 12.24
C LYS A 4 6.16 -12.32 13.30
N THR A 5 5.34 -11.52 13.97
CA THR A 5 5.82 -10.62 15.05
C THR A 5 6.24 -11.38 16.30
N PHE A 6 5.60 -12.52 16.58
CA PHE A 6 5.96 -13.36 17.71
C PHE A 6 7.29 -14.09 17.47
N GLY A 7 7.51 -14.62 16.26
CA GLY A 7 8.79 -15.24 15.87
C GLY A 7 9.97 -14.26 15.96
N LEU A 8 9.77 -13.01 15.51
CA LEU A 8 10.79 -11.97 15.62
C LEU A 8 11.14 -11.61 17.07
N LEU A 9 10.12 -11.52 17.95
CA LEU A 9 10.33 -11.26 19.38
C LEU A 9 11.09 -12.40 20.07
N ILE A 10 10.68 -13.66 19.84
CA ILE A 10 11.37 -14.82 20.42
C ILE A 10 12.81 -14.87 19.93
N SER A 11 13.06 -14.74 18.63
CA SER A 11 14.41 -14.83 18.08
C SER A 11 15.30 -13.69 18.58
N SER A 12 14.76 -12.47 18.68
CA SER A 12 15.47 -11.33 19.26
C SER A 12 15.79 -11.53 20.75
N LEU A 13 14.84 -12.08 21.52
CA LEU A 13 15.03 -12.37 22.95
C LEU A 13 16.10 -13.45 23.14
N LEU A 14 16.05 -14.51 22.33
CA LEU A 14 16.97 -15.64 22.36
C LEU A 14 18.40 -15.21 22.03
N PHE A 15 18.58 -14.33 21.03
CA PHE A 15 19.86 -13.69 20.74
C PHE A 15 20.43 -12.92 21.95
N LEU A 16 19.58 -12.11 22.61
CA LEU A 16 19.97 -11.31 23.76
C LEU A 16 20.35 -12.18 24.97
N ILE A 17 19.58 -13.24 25.22
CA ILE A 17 19.86 -14.24 26.26
C ILE A 17 21.23 -14.88 26.01
N PHE A 18 21.54 -15.32 24.79
CA PHE A 18 22.84 -15.95 24.50
C PHE A 18 24.03 -15.00 24.65
N ILE A 19 23.86 -13.71 24.34
CA ILE A 19 24.90 -12.71 24.62
C ILE A 19 25.13 -12.58 26.14
N VAL A 20 24.07 -12.47 26.94
CA VAL A 20 24.19 -12.34 28.39
C VAL A 20 24.82 -13.59 29.01
N LEU A 21 24.42 -14.79 28.57
CA LEU A 21 25.04 -16.04 29.02
C LEU A 21 26.51 -16.13 28.60
N SER A 22 26.86 -15.70 27.39
CA SER A 22 28.26 -15.69 26.93
C SER A 22 29.14 -14.83 27.83
N LEU A 23 28.66 -13.66 28.25
CA LEU A 23 29.37 -12.75 29.15
C LEU A 23 29.48 -13.30 30.57
N LEU A 24 28.38 -13.86 31.12
CA LEU A 24 28.36 -14.41 32.49
C LEU A 24 29.27 -15.63 32.65
N PHE A 25 29.28 -16.52 31.65
CA PHE A 25 30.05 -17.77 31.71
C PHE A 25 31.39 -17.70 30.98
N GLN A 26 31.76 -16.54 30.42
CA GLN A 26 32.96 -16.33 29.59
C GLN A 26 33.13 -17.43 28.51
N SER A 27 32.02 -17.91 27.97
CA SER A 27 32.01 -19.06 27.06
C SER A 27 31.94 -18.59 25.62
N THR A 28 32.95 -19.00 24.84
CA THR A 28 33.06 -18.78 23.40
C THR A 28 31.97 -19.51 22.63
N THR A 29 31.49 -20.66 23.13
CA THR A 29 30.43 -21.45 22.49
C THR A 29 29.12 -20.67 22.37
N TYR A 30 28.71 -19.96 23.44
CA TYR A 30 27.50 -19.13 23.40
C TYR A 30 27.65 -17.91 22.49
N LEU A 31 28.88 -17.40 22.33
CA LEU A 31 29.19 -16.30 21.42
C LEU A 31 29.05 -16.74 19.95
N TYR A 32 29.50 -17.95 19.62
CA TYR A 32 29.27 -18.54 18.29
C TYR A 32 27.78 -18.72 18.01
N VAL A 33 27.01 -19.26 18.96
CA VAL A 33 25.55 -19.41 18.79
C VAL A 33 24.85 -18.05 18.61
N ALA A 34 25.25 -17.04 19.39
CA ALA A 34 24.75 -15.68 19.25
C ALA A 34 25.05 -15.09 17.86
N SER A 35 26.21 -15.40 17.27
CA SER A 35 26.58 -14.90 15.94
C SER A 35 25.72 -15.46 14.79
N VAL A 36 25.16 -16.67 14.96
CA VAL A 36 24.31 -17.33 13.94
C VAL A 36 22.84 -16.94 14.09
N CYS A 37 22.39 -16.59 15.31
CA CYS A 37 21.00 -16.21 15.58
C CYS A 37 20.43 -15.10 14.67
N PRO A 38 21.17 -14.03 14.30
CA PRO A 38 20.68 -13.01 13.38
C PRO A 38 20.24 -13.55 12.01
N LEU A 39 20.88 -14.61 11.51
CA LEU A 39 20.49 -15.26 10.25
C LEU A 39 19.12 -15.93 10.35
N LEU A 40 18.75 -16.41 11.55
CA LEU A 40 17.44 -17.00 11.81
C LEU A 40 16.33 -15.93 11.91
N ILE A 41 16.66 -14.65 12.14
CA ILE A 41 15.68 -13.55 12.24
C ILE A 41 15.16 -13.14 10.86
N VAL A 42 15.99 -13.27 9.81
CA VAL A 42 15.71 -12.80 8.44
C VAL A 42 14.33 -13.23 7.89
N PRO A 43 13.91 -14.50 7.94
CA PRO A 43 12.60 -14.91 7.43
C PRO A 43 11.40 -14.36 8.23
N PHE A 44 11.64 -13.85 9.44
CA PHE A 44 10.60 -13.29 10.31
C PHE A 44 10.52 -11.76 10.24
N LEU A 45 11.43 -11.09 9.52
CA LEU A 45 11.36 -9.65 9.31
C LEU A 45 10.04 -9.29 8.61
N PRO A 46 9.22 -8.38 9.17
CA PRO A 46 8.07 -7.86 8.47
C PRO A 46 8.57 -7.08 7.24
N ASP A 47 7.91 -7.27 6.11
CA ASP A 47 8.12 -6.41 4.94
C ASP A 47 7.55 -5.01 5.27
N ILE A 48 8.41 -4.09 5.69
CA ILE A 48 8.05 -2.71 6.06
C ILE A 48 7.99 -1.88 4.78
N ARG A 49 6.98 -2.15 3.96
CA ARG A 49 6.67 -1.28 2.83
C ARG A 49 6.03 0.01 3.33
N THR A 50 6.55 1.14 2.87
CA THR A 50 6.08 2.48 3.23
C THR A 50 5.04 2.98 2.23
N SER A 51 4.27 4.01 2.56
CA SER A 51 3.26 4.58 1.66
C SER A 51 3.83 5.69 0.76
N GLN A 52 3.36 5.77 -0.48
CA GLN A 52 3.61 6.87 -1.41
C GLN A 52 2.38 7.78 -1.46
N PHE A 53 2.58 9.09 -1.61
CA PHE A 53 1.51 10.07 -1.74
C PHE A 53 1.67 10.82 -3.07
N ILE A 54 0.62 10.82 -3.88
CA ILE A 54 0.51 11.64 -5.08
C ILE A 54 0.30 13.08 -4.65
N LYS A 55 1.10 13.97 -5.24
CA LYS A 55 1.00 15.42 -5.07
C LYS A 55 1.01 16.07 -6.46
N PRO A 56 -0.15 16.43 -7.01
CA PRO A 56 -0.23 16.93 -8.39
C PRO A 56 0.46 18.28 -8.57
N ASN A 57 0.53 19.10 -7.51
CA ASN A 57 1.08 20.45 -7.55
C ASN A 57 2.59 20.54 -7.23
N GLN A 58 3.32 19.42 -7.23
CA GLN A 58 4.77 19.46 -7.16
C GLN A 58 5.36 19.75 -8.54
N ALA A 59 6.45 20.54 -8.57
CA ALA A 59 7.08 21.21 -9.72
C ALA A 59 7.44 20.35 -10.96
N LYS A 60 7.10 19.07 -11.00
CA LYS A 60 7.32 18.18 -12.14
C LYS A 60 6.07 17.82 -12.93
N GLY A 61 4.85 18.13 -12.47
CA GLY A 61 3.62 17.87 -13.24
C GLY A 61 3.43 16.42 -13.70
N ALA A 62 4.16 15.48 -13.07
CA ALA A 62 4.33 14.09 -13.49
C ALA A 62 3.13 13.21 -13.14
N VAL A 63 2.09 13.76 -12.49
CA VAL A 63 0.84 13.07 -12.21
C VAL A 63 -0.33 14.00 -12.43
N ARG A 64 -1.37 13.50 -13.09
CA ARG A 64 -2.64 14.20 -13.30
C ARG A 64 -3.79 13.28 -12.90
N LEU A 65 -4.69 13.79 -12.06
CA LEU A 65 -5.94 13.12 -11.73
C LEU A 65 -7.05 13.77 -12.52
N ILE A 66 -7.73 12.99 -13.35
CA ILE A 66 -8.69 13.52 -14.33
C ILE A 66 -9.97 12.73 -14.21
N LYS A 67 -11.07 13.43 -13.96
CA LYS A 67 -12.40 12.85 -14.08
C LYS A 67 -12.79 12.85 -15.57
N MET A 68 -13.03 11.68 -16.14
CA MET A 68 -13.60 11.52 -17.47
C MET A 68 -15.08 11.22 -17.35
N GLU A 69 -15.90 12.10 -17.92
CA GLU A 69 -17.35 11.88 -18.05
C GLU A 69 -17.60 11.12 -19.35
N ASN A 70 -18.32 10.00 -19.25
CA ASN A 70 -18.68 9.22 -20.41
C ASN A 70 -20.02 9.72 -20.95
N ALA A 71 -20.02 10.32 -22.14
CA ALA A 71 -21.21 10.91 -22.75
C ALA A 71 -22.32 9.88 -23.04
N ASP A 72 -21.97 8.59 -23.17
CA ASP A 72 -22.91 7.54 -23.58
C ASP A 72 -23.45 6.68 -22.42
N ALA A 73 -22.91 6.81 -21.21
CA ALA A 73 -23.37 6.04 -20.05
C ALA A 73 -23.25 6.86 -18.77
N ALA A 74 -24.40 7.39 -18.32
CA ALA A 74 -24.57 8.30 -17.18
C ALA A 74 -24.06 7.77 -15.82
N ASP A 75 -23.73 6.48 -15.72
CA ASP A 75 -23.22 5.83 -14.51
C ASP A 75 -21.73 5.42 -14.59
N SER A 76 -21.01 5.80 -15.66
CA SER A 76 -19.65 5.32 -15.92
C SER A 76 -18.59 6.43 -15.89
N ASP A 77 -18.72 7.34 -14.93
CA ASP A 77 -17.65 8.30 -14.65
C ASP A 77 -16.39 7.55 -14.20
N LEU A 78 -15.28 7.81 -14.88
CA LEU A 78 -13.99 7.18 -14.58
C LEU A 78 -13.03 8.24 -14.04
N LEU A 79 -12.34 7.91 -12.95
CA LEU A 79 -11.17 8.64 -12.51
C LEU A 79 -9.93 8.02 -13.17
N VAL A 80 -9.20 8.85 -13.92
CA VAL A 80 -7.96 8.46 -14.57
C VAL A 80 -6.80 9.16 -13.87
N ILE A 81 -5.87 8.38 -13.33
CA ILE A 81 -4.61 8.88 -12.78
C ILE A 81 -3.54 8.60 -13.84
N LEU A 82 -3.10 9.67 -14.50
CA LEU A 82 -1.99 9.63 -15.46
C LEU A 82 -0.70 9.95 -14.74
N PHE A 83 0.38 9.24 -15.07
CA PHE A 83 1.69 9.56 -14.57
C PHE A 83 2.79 9.12 -15.53
N ASP A 84 3.97 9.72 -15.40
CA ASP A 84 5.12 9.29 -16.18
C ASP A 84 5.54 7.85 -15.79
N PRO A 85 5.96 7.02 -16.77
CA PRO A 85 6.51 5.69 -16.48
C PRO A 85 7.60 5.76 -15.40
N GLY A 86 7.52 4.86 -14.41
CA GLY A 86 8.43 4.84 -13.26
C GLY A 86 8.11 5.84 -12.14
N TYR A 87 7.04 6.64 -12.24
CA TYR A 87 6.60 7.50 -11.13
C TYR A 87 6.11 6.69 -9.92
N VAL A 88 5.35 5.62 -10.17
CA VAL A 88 4.84 4.74 -9.12
C VAL A 88 5.99 3.85 -8.62
N ASN A 89 6.28 3.95 -7.33
CA ASN A 89 7.25 3.08 -6.71
C ASN A 89 6.54 1.81 -6.20
N TRP A 90 6.59 0.75 -7.00
CA TRP A 90 5.93 -0.53 -6.73
C TRP A 90 6.43 -1.24 -5.47
N ASN A 91 7.61 -0.90 -4.96
CA ASN A 91 8.12 -1.40 -3.67
C ASN A 91 7.42 -0.75 -2.46
N ARG A 92 6.53 0.22 -2.67
CA ARG A 92 5.70 0.83 -1.62
C ARG A 92 4.44 -0.01 -1.39
N ALA A 93 3.86 0.09 -0.20
CA ALA A 93 2.66 -0.68 0.14
C ALA A 93 1.43 -0.11 -0.56
N LYS A 94 1.34 1.22 -0.56
CA LYS A 94 0.14 1.96 -0.89
C LYS A 94 0.48 3.23 -1.64
N LEU A 95 -0.36 3.59 -2.59
CA LEU A 95 -0.34 4.85 -3.31
C LEU A 95 -1.56 5.67 -2.89
N TYR A 96 -1.35 6.81 -2.26
CA TYR A 96 -2.43 7.67 -1.78
C TYR A 96 -2.64 8.85 -2.70
N PHE A 97 -3.88 9.20 -2.97
CA PHE A 97 -4.25 10.44 -3.64
C PHE A 97 -5.37 11.15 -2.89
N HIS A 98 -5.49 12.45 -3.14
CA HIS A 98 -6.51 13.29 -2.54
C HIS A 98 -7.66 13.53 -3.52
N LEU A 99 -8.90 13.51 -3.05
CA LEU A 99 -10.06 13.73 -3.91
C LEU A 99 -10.17 15.18 -4.40
N ASP A 100 -9.72 16.16 -3.61
CA ASP A 100 -9.80 17.57 -4.00
C ASP A 100 -8.77 17.94 -5.09
N ASP A 101 -7.81 17.05 -5.33
CA ASP A 101 -6.79 17.20 -6.37
C ASP A 101 -7.27 16.72 -7.76
N ILE A 102 -8.51 16.22 -7.86
CA ILE A 102 -9.11 15.75 -9.11
C ILE A 102 -9.42 16.95 -10.00
N MET A 103 -8.75 17.01 -11.14
CA MET A 103 -9.03 18.00 -12.18
C MET A 103 -10.25 17.57 -13.00
N LYS A 104 -11.15 18.50 -13.26
CA LYS A 104 -12.29 18.32 -14.17
C LYS A 104 -11.90 18.82 -15.57
N ASP A 105 -12.36 18.13 -16.60
CA ASP A 105 -12.36 18.61 -17.98
C ASP A 105 -10.99 18.94 -18.60
N VAL A 106 -9.96 18.19 -18.23
CA VAL A 106 -8.65 18.30 -18.89
C VAL A 106 -8.60 17.36 -20.07
N TYR A 107 -8.51 17.91 -21.28
CA TYR A 107 -8.29 17.12 -22.50
C TYR A 107 -6.96 16.36 -22.38
N VAL A 108 -7.03 15.04 -22.31
CA VAL A 108 -5.88 14.15 -22.34
C VAL A 108 -5.69 13.70 -23.77
N LYS A 109 -4.51 13.96 -24.33
CA LYS A 109 -4.15 13.38 -25.62
C LYS A 109 -4.21 11.85 -25.51
N PRO A 110 -4.99 11.16 -26.36
CA PRO A 110 -5.00 9.71 -26.39
C PRO A 110 -3.59 9.23 -26.74
N ASP A 111 -2.97 8.52 -25.81
CA ASP A 111 -1.71 7.81 -26.05
C ASP A 111 -2.04 6.35 -26.39
N PRO A 112 -1.83 5.92 -27.65
CA PRO A 112 -2.12 4.55 -28.08
C PRO A 112 -1.18 3.52 -27.43
N PHE A 113 -0.09 3.94 -26.80
CA PHE A 113 0.87 3.07 -26.12
C PHE A 113 0.73 3.14 -24.58
N ALA A 114 -0.35 3.73 -24.06
CA ALA A 114 -0.56 3.81 -22.62
C ALA A 114 -0.86 2.44 -22.00
N ALA A 115 0.09 1.89 -21.24
CA ALA A 115 -0.13 0.73 -20.40
C ALA A 115 -1.06 1.12 -19.24
N THR A 116 -2.33 0.71 -19.39
CA THR A 116 -3.42 1.13 -18.53
C THR A 116 -3.81 0.01 -17.59
N MET A 117 -3.87 0.28 -16.30
CA MET A 117 -4.29 -0.70 -15.31
C MET A 117 -5.57 -0.25 -14.58
N THR A 118 -6.58 -1.12 -14.60
CA THR A 118 -7.83 -0.88 -13.88
C THR A 118 -7.66 -1.23 -12.42
N VAL A 119 -7.90 -0.25 -11.56
CA VAL A 119 -7.94 -0.37 -10.11
C VAL A 119 -9.36 -0.77 -9.73
N LEU A 120 -9.48 -1.90 -9.04
CA LEU A 120 -10.78 -2.44 -8.65
C LEU A 120 -11.12 -2.02 -7.23
N LYS A 121 -12.41 -2.09 -6.87
CA LYS A 121 -12.90 -1.76 -5.52
C LYS A 121 -12.09 -2.38 -4.37
N PHE A 122 -11.60 -3.61 -4.53
CA PHE A 122 -10.80 -4.30 -3.50
C PHE A 122 -9.34 -3.85 -3.41
N ASP A 123 -8.84 -3.13 -4.42
CA ASP A 123 -7.52 -2.49 -4.41
C ASP A 123 -7.57 -1.15 -3.69
N LEU A 124 -8.77 -0.58 -3.52
CA LEU A 124 -8.99 0.71 -2.89
C LEU A 124 -9.15 0.59 -1.37
N LEU A 125 -8.56 1.54 -0.65
CA LEU A 125 -8.48 1.57 0.80
C LEU A 125 -8.74 3.00 1.28
N LEU A 126 -9.73 3.22 2.13
CA LEU A 126 -9.90 4.53 2.75
C LEU A 126 -8.83 4.76 3.83
N ASP A 127 -8.17 5.91 3.82
CA ASP A 127 -7.31 6.30 4.93
C ASP A 127 -8.18 6.65 6.16
N ARG A 128 -8.02 5.90 7.25
CA ARG A 128 -8.75 6.13 8.49
C ARG A 128 -8.31 7.41 9.21
N SER A 129 -7.08 7.86 8.96
CA SER A 129 -6.50 9.00 9.68
C SER A 129 -6.64 10.32 8.92
N LYS A 130 -6.84 10.28 7.60
CA LYS A 130 -6.85 11.47 6.75
C LYS A 130 -8.12 11.50 5.89
N LYS A 131 -9.00 12.46 6.17
CA LYS A 131 -10.22 12.68 5.40
C LYS A 131 -9.87 12.96 3.92
N ASN A 132 -10.69 12.46 2.99
CA ASN A 132 -10.54 12.64 1.54
C ASN A 132 -9.25 12.05 0.92
N TRP A 133 -8.49 11.24 1.66
CA TRP A 133 -7.38 10.47 1.13
C TRP A 133 -7.82 9.05 0.80
N ILE A 134 -7.66 8.68 -0.46
CA ILE A 134 -7.90 7.33 -0.96
C ILE A 134 -6.54 6.67 -1.20
N GLY A 135 -6.36 5.49 -0.61
CA GLY A 135 -5.22 4.63 -0.85
C GLY A 135 -5.52 3.57 -1.90
N ILE A 136 -4.53 3.24 -2.70
CA ILE A 136 -4.52 2.15 -3.66
C ILE A 136 -3.46 1.16 -3.21
N SER A 137 -3.81 -0.11 -3.11
CA SER A 137 -2.90 -1.19 -2.72
C SER A 137 -1.98 -1.57 -3.89
N LEU A 138 -0.71 -1.20 -3.79
CA LEU A 138 0.26 -1.49 -4.85
C LEU A 138 0.61 -2.97 -4.94
N ALA A 139 0.61 -3.68 -3.81
CA ALA A 139 0.88 -5.12 -3.78
C ALA A 139 -0.18 -5.95 -4.53
N GLN A 140 -1.46 -5.57 -4.42
CA GLN A 140 -2.53 -6.26 -5.14
C GLN A 140 -2.49 -5.96 -6.65
N LEU A 141 -2.17 -4.71 -7.01
CA LEU A 141 -1.95 -4.34 -8.41
C LEU A 141 -0.73 -5.05 -9.00
N GLU A 142 0.38 -5.13 -8.26
CA GLU A 142 1.59 -5.84 -8.69
C GLU A 142 1.29 -7.32 -9.02
N GLN A 143 0.56 -8.02 -8.16
CA GLN A 143 0.12 -9.40 -8.40
C GLN A 143 -0.75 -9.55 -9.66
N ARG A 144 -1.63 -8.57 -9.92
CA ARG A 144 -2.48 -8.58 -11.13
C ARG A 144 -1.71 -8.23 -12.40
N THR A 145 -0.58 -7.55 -12.28
CA THR A 145 0.27 -7.19 -13.42
C THR A 145 0.98 -8.42 -13.99
N GLU A 146 1.22 -9.46 -13.18
CA GLU A 146 1.76 -10.75 -13.67
C GLU A 146 0.88 -11.42 -14.73
N GLN A 147 -0.41 -11.08 -14.79
CA GLN A 147 -1.37 -11.61 -15.76
C GLN A 147 -1.48 -10.75 -17.03
N LEU A 148 -0.76 -9.62 -17.10
CA LEU A 148 -0.83 -8.64 -18.17
C LEU A 148 0.41 -8.73 -19.07
N SER A 149 0.28 -8.26 -20.31
CA SER A 149 1.38 -8.28 -21.29
C SER A 149 2.44 -7.18 -21.09
N TYR A 150 2.32 -6.38 -20.03
CA TYR A 150 3.22 -5.27 -19.71
C TYR A 150 3.69 -5.36 -18.26
N THR A 151 4.85 -4.77 -18.01
CA THR A 151 5.49 -4.72 -16.70
C THR A 151 4.98 -3.56 -15.87
N THR A 152 5.16 -3.63 -14.55
CA THR A 152 4.82 -2.55 -13.62
C THR A 152 5.50 -1.22 -13.95
N ASN A 153 6.70 -1.26 -14.53
CA ASN A 153 7.46 -0.07 -14.94
C ASN A 153 6.89 0.63 -16.18
N GLU A 154 6.11 -0.08 -16.99
CA GLU A 154 5.52 0.46 -18.22
C GLU A 154 4.16 1.11 -17.94
N ILE A 155 3.49 0.74 -16.85
CA ILE A 155 2.21 1.31 -16.45
C ILE A 155 2.37 2.82 -16.28
N ASN A 156 1.54 3.58 -17.00
CA ASN A 156 1.51 5.04 -16.98
C ASN A 156 0.10 5.60 -16.75
N ARG A 157 -0.89 4.71 -16.59
CA ARG A 157 -2.28 5.08 -16.35
C ARG A 157 -2.95 4.11 -15.38
N LEU A 158 -3.57 4.65 -14.33
CA LEU A 158 -4.51 3.92 -13.50
C LEU A 158 -5.93 4.43 -13.76
N VAL A 159 -6.88 3.51 -13.88
CA VAL A 159 -8.30 3.83 -14.11
C VAL A 159 -9.12 3.28 -12.97
N ILE A 160 -9.93 4.12 -12.36
CA ILE A 160 -10.78 3.81 -11.20
C ILE A 160 -12.22 4.17 -11.56
N SER A 161 -13.18 3.33 -11.20
CA SER A 161 -14.59 3.69 -11.31
C SER A 161 -14.98 4.71 -10.23
N MET A 162 -15.64 5.81 -10.60
CA MET A 162 -16.15 6.78 -9.61
C MET A 162 -17.25 6.20 -8.74
N SER A 163 -17.99 5.20 -9.23
CA SER A 163 -18.97 4.46 -8.43
C SER A 163 -18.29 3.74 -7.25
N ASP A 164 -17.19 3.02 -7.52
CA ASP A 164 -16.41 2.32 -6.48
C ASP A 164 -15.88 3.28 -5.42
N LEU A 165 -15.43 4.48 -5.82
CA LEU A 165 -14.98 5.53 -4.90
C LEU A 165 -16.12 6.05 -4.04
N SER A 166 -17.29 6.30 -4.64
CA SER A 166 -18.47 6.80 -3.95
C SER A 166 -18.99 5.79 -2.93
N GLU A 167 -19.05 4.51 -3.30
CA GLU A 167 -19.42 3.42 -2.39
C GLU A 167 -18.45 3.29 -1.20
N LEU A 168 -17.14 3.46 -1.46
CA LEU A 168 -16.12 3.45 -0.41
C LEU A 168 -16.27 4.58 0.60
N LEU A 169 -16.71 5.76 0.15
CA LEU A 169 -16.97 6.91 1.01
C LEU A 169 -18.28 6.78 1.80
N LEU A 170 -19.28 6.10 1.24
CA LEU A 170 -20.59 5.87 1.84
C LEU A 170 -20.60 4.71 2.85
N MET A 171 -19.62 3.80 2.80
CA MET A 171 -19.55 2.66 3.71
C MET A 171 -19.51 3.11 5.19
N PRO A 172 -20.52 2.77 6.01
CA PRO A 172 -20.51 3.06 7.44
C PRO A 172 -19.30 2.37 8.06
N HIS A 173 -18.42 3.14 8.66
CA HIS A 173 -17.27 2.61 9.36
C HIS A 173 -17.75 1.93 10.64
N SER A 174 -18.06 0.65 10.57
CA SER A 174 -18.21 -0.19 11.75
C SER A 174 -16.87 -0.18 12.47
N ARG A 175 -16.77 0.65 13.51
CA ARG A 175 -15.69 0.59 14.50
C ARG A 175 -15.58 -0.88 14.92
N PRO A 176 -14.38 -1.49 14.93
CA PRO A 176 -14.21 -2.68 15.74
C PRO A 176 -14.41 -2.20 17.19
N THR A 177 -15.63 -2.38 17.70
CA THR A 177 -15.92 -2.24 19.12
C THR A 177 -14.92 -3.12 19.83
N ALA A 178 -14.04 -2.50 20.61
CA ALA A 178 -13.12 -3.22 21.47
C ALA A 178 -13.96 -4.22 22.29
N ALA A 179 -13.72 -5.51 22.05
CA ALA A 179 -14.33 -6.56 22.84
C ALA A 179 -13.92 -6.37 24.31
N GLY A 180 -14.90 -6.29 25.20
CA GLY A 180 -14.71 -6.42 26.64
C GLY A 180 -14.59 -5.09 27.40
N GLN A 181 -15.72 -4.42 27.62
CA GLN A 181 -15.90 -3.66 28.85
C GLN A 181 -17.13 -4.24 29.54
N SER A 182 -16.89 -5.15 30.48
CA SER A 182 -17.92 -5.68 31.38
C SER A 182 -18.47 -4.52 32.19
N ILE A 183 -19.74 -4.18 32.00
CA ILE A 183 -20.49 -3.38 32.96
C ILE A 183 -21.15 -4.39 33.89
N GLY A 184 -20.62 -4.47 35.11
CA GLY A 184 -21.26 -5.19 36.19
C GLY A 184 -22.58 -4.53 36.56
N ALA A 185 -23.54 -5.36 36.92
CA ALA A 185 -24.67 -5.05 37.78
C ALA A 185 -24.90 -6.30 38.65
#